data_AF-G2YR29-F1
#
_entry.id   AF-G2YR29-F1
#
_cell.length_a   1.000
_cell.length_b   1.000
_cell.length_c   1.000
_cell.angle_alpha   90.00
_cell.angle_beta   90.00
_cell.angle_gamma   90.00
#
_symmetry.space_group_name_H-M   'P 1'
#
loop_
_entity.id
_entity.type
_entity.pdbx_description
1 polymer ?
#
loop_
_entity_poly.entity_id
_entity_poly.type
_entity_poly.pdbx_seq_one_letter_code
_entity_poly.pdbx_strand_id
1 'polypeptide(L)'
;MRRSRNNLCPLQCQTCSKGDFEQQWKCTWCCLRVCSDCMAVLATVQKDLGTFLKLIGKDTPNKFDGKTIMVGKDIGEGSQNANEENENHQVGIEA
;
A
#
# COMPACT_ATOMS: atom_id res chain seq x y z
N MET A 1 13.45 9.25 6.20
CA MET A 1 13.20 7.95 5.53
C MET A 1 14.38 7.04 5.77
N ARG A 2 14.15 5.74 5.91
CA ARG A 2 15.17 4.70 6.13
C ARG A 2 15.12 3.68 5.02
N ARG A 3 16.26 3.06 4.69
CA ARG A 3 16.30 1.93 3.75
C ARG A 3 15.57 0.74 4.38
N SER A 4 14.82 0.03 3.55
CA SER A 4 14.09 -1.20 3.88
C SER A 4 14.50 -2.26 2.88
N ARG A 5 14.73 -3.49 3.37
CA ARG A 5 14.86 -4.66 2.51
C ARG A 5 13.54 -4.90 1.79
N ASN A 6 13.63 -5.41 0.56
CA ASN A 6 12.49 -5.76 -0.31
C ASN A 6 12.73 -7.10 -1.04
N ASN A 7 13.76 -7.84 -0.65
CA ASN A 7 14.24 -9.02 -1.38
C ASN A 7 13.55 -10.33 -0.96
N LEU A 8 12.99 -10.40 0.25
CA LEU A 8 12.30 -11.60 0.77
C LEU A 8 10.79 -11.56 0.51
N CYS A 9 10.16 -10.41 0.74
CA CYS A 9 8.75 -10.15 0.48
C CYS A 9 8.67 -8.82 -0.30
N PRO A 10 8.76 -8.87 -1.63
CA PRO A 10 8.78 -7.68 -2.46
C PRO A 10 7.42 -6.99 -2.45
N LEU A 11 7.44 -5.71 -2.12
CA LEU A 11 6.30 -4.83 -2.22
C LEU A 11 6.47 -3.93 -3.44
N GLN A 12 5.37 -3.52 -4.04
CA GLN A 12 5.39 -2.50 -5.09
C GLN A 12 5.65 -1.12 -4.50
N CYS A 13 6.33 -0.25 -5.25
CA CYS A 13 6.45 1.16 -4.91
C CYS A 13 5.05 1.79 -4.83
N GLN A 14 4.70 2.42 -3.71
CA GLN A 14 3.38 3.05 -3.54
C GLN A 14 3.17 4.28 -4.43
N THR A 15 4.24 4.78 -5.05
CA THR A 15 4.19 5.92 -5.95
C THR A 15 4.14 5.51 -7.41
N CYS A 16 5.06 4.70 -7.92
CA CYS A 16 5.10 4.37 -9.35
C CYS A 16 4.57 2.97 -9.66
N SER A 17 4.16 2.21 -8.65
CA SER A 17 3.70 0.81 -8.76
C SER A 17 4.72 -0.15 -9.38
N LYS A 18 5.99 0.25 -9.52
CA LYS A 18 7.09 -0.62 -9.92
C LYS A 18 7.21 -1.75 -8.90
N GLY A 19 7.00 -2.98 -9.36
CA GLY A 19 7.25 -4.21 -8.61
C GLY A 19 8.67 -4.69 -8.89
N ASP A 20 9.63 -4.21 -8.11
CA ASP A 20 11.02 -4.66 -8.16
C ASP A 20 11.41 -5.34 -6.84
N PHE A 21 12.54 -6.05 -6.86
CA PHE A 21 13.17 -6.66 -5.66
C PHE A 21 14.23 -5.72 -5.05
N GLU A 22 14.32 -4.49 -5.56
CA GLU A 22 15.33 -3.49 -5.16
C GLU A 22 15.07 -2.98 -3.74
N GLN A 23 16.11 -2.47 -3.09
CA GLN A 23 15.93 -1.79 -1.80
C GLN A 23 14.94 -0.64 -1.93
N GLN A 24 13.96 -0.61 -1.02
CA GLN A 24 13.00 0.47 -0.92
C GLN A 24 13.33 1.42 0.22
N TRP A 25 12.68 2.57 0.20
CA TRP A 25 12.74 3.56 1.26
C TRP A 25 11.40 3.63 1.98
N LYS A 26 11.44 3.50 3.30
CA LYS A 26 10.27 3.63 4.17
C LYS A 26 10.34 4.94 4.96
N CYS A 27 9.26 5.72 4.93
CA CYS A 27 9.09 6.83 5.86
C CYS A 27 8.79 6.28 7.26
N THR A 28 9.54 6.75 8.27
CA THR A 28 9.35 6.31 9.66
C THR A 28 8.13 6.94 10.32
N TRP A 29 7.57 8.00 9.73
CA TRP A 29 6.41 8.71 10.26
C TRP A 29 5.10 8.22 9.63
N CYS A 30 4.96 8.32 8.31
CA CYS A 30 3.72 7.94 7.60
C CYS A 30 3.76 6.55 6.96
N CYS A 31 4.82 5.77 7.16
CA CYS A 31 5.00 4.44 6.57
C CYS A 31 5.02 4.36 5.03
N LEU A 32 5.04 5.49 4.30
CA LEU A 32 5.18 5.54 2.85
C LEU A 32 6.41 4.74 2.37
N ARG A 33 6.21 3.82 1.42
CA ARG A 33 7.22 2.99 0.78
C ARG A 33 7.41 3.36 -0.68
N VAL A 34 8.63 3.71 -1.06
CA VAL A 34 8.98 4.11 -2.42
C VAL A 34 10.26 3.42 -2.90
N CYS A 35 10.38 3.20 -4.21
CA CYS A 35 11.61 2.74 -4.85
C CYS A 35 12.70 3.84 -4.80
N SER A 36 13.92 3.48 -5.21
CA SER A 36 15.06 4.41 -5.23
C SER A 36 14.81 5.63 -6.13
N ASP A 37 14.21 5.43 -7.30
CA ASP A 37 13.95 6.51 -8.26
C ASP A 37 12.96 7.53 -7.71
N CYS A 38 11.83 7.05 -7.16
CA CYS A 38 10.85 7.93 -6.51
C CYS A 38 11.43 8.62 -5.27
N MET A 39 12.32 7.95 -4.52
CA MET A 39 13.03 8.59 -3.40
C MET A 39 13.95 9.72 -3.88
N ALA A 40 14.64 9.55 -5.02
CA ALA A 40 15.52 10.56 -5.57
C ALA A 40 14.74 11.84 -5.93
N VAL A 41 13.59 11.69 -6.58
CA VAL A 41 12.70 12.82 -6.90
C VAL A 41 12.09 13.42 -5.63
N LEU A 42 11.63 12.59 -4.69
CA LEU A 42 11.09 13.08 -3.41
C LEU A 42 12.15 13.89 -2.61
N ALA A 43 13.43 13.54 -2.73
CA ALA A 43 14.52 14.27 -2.09
C ALA A 43 14.73 15.68 -2.68
N THR A 44 14.39 15.93 -3.96
CA THR A 44 14.52 17.26 -4.56
C THR A 44 13.51 18.26 -4.01
N VAL A 45 12.36 17.78 -3.55
CA VAL A 45 11.27 18.59 -2.96
C VAL A 45 11.27 18.54 -1.43
N GLN A 46 12.46 18.42 -0.82
CA GLN A 46 12.64 18.37 0.65
C GLN A 46 11.82 17.28 1.35
N LYS A 47 11.44 16.23 0.62
CA LYS A 47 10.56 15.15 1.09
C LYS A 47 9.15 15.62 1.46
N ASP A 48 8.72 16.75 0.93
CA ASP A 48 7.32 17.17 1.00
C ASP A 48 6.48 16.31 0.04
N LEU A 49 5.59 15.50 0.62
CA LEU A 49 4.76 14.58 -0.16
C LEU A 49 3.77 15.32 -1.05
N GLY A 50 3.22 16.45 -0.60
CA GLY A 50 2.24 17.22 -1.38
C GLY A 50 2.83 17.78 -2.66
N THR A 51 3.98 18.42 -2.57
CA THR A 51 4.74 18.95 -3.71
C THR A 51 5.20 17.82 -4.62
N PHE A 52 5.64 16.70 -4.05
CA PHE A 52 6.02 15.53 -4.83
C PHE A 52 4.85 14.98 -5.65
N LEU A 53 3.68 14.78 -5.04
CA LEU A 53 2.50 14.25 -5.72
C LEU A 53 2.04 15.17 -6.85
N LYS A 54 2.08 16.49 -6.64
CA LYS A 54 1.82 17.48 -7.70
C LYS A 54 2.82 17.37 -8.85
N LEU A 55 4.11 17.19 -8.54
CA LEU A 55 5.16 17.08 -9.56
C LEU A 55 4.98 15.86 -10.46
N ILE A 56 4.52 14.73 -9.90
CA ILE A 56 4.30 13.49 -10.65
C ILE A 56 2.88 13.36 -11.21
N GLY A 57 2.03 14.38 -11.07
CA GLY A 57 0.64 14.38 -11.54
C GLY A 57 -0.27 13.36 -10.82
N LYS A 58 0.00 13.09 -9.54
CA LYS A 58 -0.79 12.17 -8.69
C LYS A 58 -1.64 12.88 -7.65
N ASP A 59 -1.76 14.19 -7.72
CA ASP A 59 -2.72 14.96 -6.93
C ASP A 59 -4.13 14.74 -7.48
N THR A 60 -4.75 13.59 -7.20
CA THR A 60 -6.21 13.53 -7.29
C THR A 60 -6.77 14.33 -6.12
N PRO A 61 -7.48 15.45 -6.35
CA PRO A 61 -8.23 16.08 -5.28
C PRO A 61 -9.31 15.07 -4.85
N ASN A 62 -9.15 14.49 -3.67
CA ASN A 62 -10.26 13.84 -3.01
C ASN A 62 -11.26 14.95 -2.67
N LYS A 63 -12.17 15.25 -3.60
CA LYS A 63 -13.39 15.97 -3.28
C LYS A 63 -14.19 15.09 -2.32
N PHE A 64 -13.91 15.21 -1.03
CA PHE A 64 -14.91 14.96 -0.02
C PHE A 64 -15.95 16.07 -0.16
N ASP A 65 -16.77 15.99 -1.22
CA ASP A 65 -18.06 16.64 -1.24
C ASP A 65 -18.84 15.92 -0.13
N GLY A 66 -19.02 16.60 1.00
CA GLY A 66 -19.69 16.09 2.20
C GLY A 66 -21.16 15.77 1.97
N LYS A 67 -21.45 14.81 1.08
CA LYS A 67 -22.76 14.21 0.94
C LYS A 67 -22.91 13.22 2.07
N THR A 68 -23.42 13.72 3.19
CA THR A 68 -24.04 12.90 4.24
C THR A 68 -25.00 11.91 3.56
N ILE A 69 -24.59 10.65 3.47
CA ILE A 69 -25.50 9.56 3.15
C ILE A 69 -26.42 9.44 4.35
N MET A 70 -27.68 9.85 4.22
CA MET A 70 -28.69 9.46 5.20
C MET A 70 -28.82 7.95 5.13
N VAL A 71 -28.39 7.27 6.20
CA VAL A 71 -28.65 5.84 6.39
C VAL A 71 -30.14 5.69 6.67
N GLY A 72 -30.91 5.51 5.60
CA GLY A 72 -32.23 4.90 5.67
C GLY A 72 -32.04 3.42 5.99
N LYS A 73 -32.58 3.00 7.14
CA LYS A 73 -32.74 1.59 7.51
C LYS A 73 -33.65 0.92 6.48
N ASP A 74 -33.18 -0.18 5.88
CA ASP A 74 -34.05 -1.26 5.44
C ASP A 74 -33.34 -2.60 5.73
N ILE A 75 -34.04 -3.43 6.49
CA ILE A 75 -33.69 -4.78 6.92
C ILE A 75 -34.16 -5.74 5.82
N GLY A 76 -33.35 -6.73 5.44
CA GLY A 76 -33.86 -7.91 4.75
C GLY A 76 -32.84 -8.67 3.90
N GLU A 77 -32.45 -9.86 4.42
CA GLU A 77 -32.09 -11.10 3.72
C GLU A 77 -30.85 -11.05 2.80
N GLY A 78 -29.80 -11.84 3.00
CA GLY A 78 -29.78 -13.27 3.27
C GLY A 78 -29.14 -13.95 2.07
N SER A 79 -27.91 -14.46 2.21
CA SER A 79 -27.38 -15.57 1.40
C SER A 79 -26.03 -16.00 1.96
N GLN A 80 -26.02 -17.23 2.45
CA GLN A 80 -24.86 -18.03 2.81
C GLN A 80 -24.02 -18.26 1.55
N ASN A 81 -22.70 -18.32 1.69
CA ASN A 81 -21.88 -19.31 1.00
C ASN A 81 -20.66 -19.61 1.86
N ALA A 82 -20.62 -20.87 2.30
CA ALA A 82 -19.47 -21.52 2.91
C ALA A 82 -18.33 -21.66 1.88
N ASN A 83 -17.15 -22.02 2.39
CA ASN A 83 -16.12 -22.93 1.85
C ASN A 83 -14.83 -22.59 2.62
N GLU A 84 -14.67 -23.18 3.79
CA GLU A 84 -13.93 -24.43 4.05
C GLU A 84 -12.43 -24.20 4.23
N GLU A 85 -12.01 -24.49 5.46
CA GLU A 85 -10.67 -24.58 5.98
C GLU A 85 -9.86 -25.62 5.22
N ASN A 86 -8.55 -25.40 5.06
CA ASN A 86 -7.63 -26.51 5.24
C ASN A 86 -6.41 -26.08 6.07
N GLU A 87 -6.17 -26.87 7.11
CA GLU A 87 -4.97 -26.91 7.92
C GLU A 87 -4.02 -27.99 7.37
N ASN A 88 -2.78 -27.59 7.11
CA ASN A 88 -1.55 -28.08 7.75
C ASN A 88 -1.03 -29.53 7.60
N HIS A 89 0.32 -29.61 7.71
CA HIS A 89 1.26 -30.75 7.81
C HIS A 89 1.63 -31.49 6.50
N GLN A 90 2.91 -31.74 6.21
CA GLN A 90 3.90 -32.37 7.09
C GLN A 90 5.37 -32.03 6.73
N VAL A 91 6.18 -31.77 7.75
CA VAL A 91 7.66 -31.74 7.71
C VAL A 91 8.18 -33.18 7.78
N GLY A 92 9.00 -33.57 6.81
CA GLY A 92 9.79 -34.81 6.86
C GLY A 92 11.18 -34.54 7.43
N ILE A 93 11.50 -35.17 8.55
CA ILE A 93 12.85 -35.36 9.06
C ILE A 93 13.32 -36.72 8.53
N GLU A 94 14.48 -36.77 7.87
CA GLU A 94 15.22 -38.02 7.67
C GLU A 94 16.52 -37.97 8.49
N ALA A 95 16.88 -39.15 8.99
CA ALA A 95 17.85 -39.43 10.04
C ALA A 95 19.31 -39.49 9.58
#